data_AF-A0A661P7X3-F1
#
_entry.id   AF-A0A661P7X3-F1
#
_cell.length_a   1.000
_cell.length_b   1.000
_cell.length_c   1.000
_cell.angle_alpha   90.00
_cell.angle_beta   90.00
_cell.angle_gamma   90.00
#
_symmetry.space_group_name_H-M   'P 1'
#
loop_
_entity.id
_entity.type
_entity.pdbx_description
1 polymer ?
#
loop_
_entity_poly.entity_id
_entity_poly.type
_entity_poly.pdbx_seq_one_letter_code
_entity_poly.pdbx_strand_id
1 'polypeptide(L)'
;MGGPSSTTLLHALGRSGSRSVIDAFCARGGQALRELLAALLDPPPRLEGADPVNGRAVYEEEEECLSRLAVAHPAVFVEVVQEQPGLLDLFAVLSAAGRVPGAETTEWLLRNLRHRRGTHRWLALSALLERNERRVAPKLRALLKDRDGRVAFKAIEGLCRWGSPDDVPALLEP
;
A
#
# COMPACT_ATOMS: atom_id res chain seq x y z
N MET A 1 -17.03 -12.68 23.35
CA MET A 1 -17.22 -11.22 23.24
C MET A 1 -16.58 -10.79 21.94
N GLY A 2 -17.35 -10.19 21.02
CA GLY A 2 -16.81 -9.73 19.73
C GLY A 2 -15.89 -8.52 19.94
N GLY A 3 -14.74 -8.50 19.26
CA GLY A 3 -13.84 -7.34 19.26
C GLY A 3 -14.46 -6.11 18.56
N PRO A 4 -13.76 -4.97 18.53
CA PRO A 4 -14.26 -3.74 17.90
C PRO A 4 -14.59 -3.94 16.41
N SER A 5 -15.62 -3.27 15.89
CA SER A 5 -15.98 -3.25 14.45
C SER A 5 -15.09 -2.29 13.66
N SER A 6 -15.19 -2.28 12.33
CA SER A 6 -14.48 -1.34 11.46
C SER A 6 -14.94 0.09 11.71
N THR A 7 -16.23 0.32 11.99
CA THR A 7 -16.74 1.63 12.41
C THR A 7 -16.08 2.10 13.71
N THR A 8 -15.97 1.22 14.72
CA THR A 8 -15.28 1.54 15.98
C THR A 8 -13.81 1.84 15.74
N LEU A 9 -13.14 1.04 14.89
CA LEU A 9 -11.75 1.29 14.49
C LEU A 9 -11.59 2.67 13.85
N LEU A 10 -12.34 2.97 12.79
CA LEU A 10 -12.22 4.20 12.01
C LEU A 10 -12.49 5.46 12.87
N HIS A 11 -13.39 5.39 13.84
CA HIS A 11 -13.61 6.48 14.79
C HIS A 11 -12.50 6.65 15.83
N ALA A 12 -11.75 5.59 16.13
CA ALA A 12 -10.65 5.63 17.09
C ALA A 12 -9.33 6.13 16.47
N LEU A 13 -9.17 6.02 15.15
CA LEU A 13 -7.94 6.42 14.47
C LEU A 13 -7.59 7.90 14.71
N GLY A 14 -6.30 8.15 14.91
CA GLY A 14 -5.74 9.47 15.17
C GLY A 14 -6.15 10.10 16.51
N ARG A 15 -6.73 9.32 17.43
CA ARG A 15 -7.10 9.74 18.79
C ARG A 15 -6.23 9.07 19.84
N SER A 16 -6.27 9.63 21.05
CA SER A 16 -5.59 9.05 22.21
C SER A 16 -6.14 7.65 22.51
N GLY A 17 -5.27 6.64 22.51
CA GLY A 17 -5.66 5.25 22.79
C GLY A 17 -6.12 4.43 21.57
N SER A 18 -5.98 4.96 20.35
CA SER A 18 -6.21 4.23 19.09
C SER A 18 -5.52 2.86 19.06
N ARG A 19 -4.31 2.76 19.63
CA ARG A 19 -3.48 1.55 19.60
C ARG A 19 -4.18 0.30 20.14
N SER A 20 -4.86 0.40 21.29
CA SER A 20 -5.53 -0.76 21.88
C SER A 20 -6.73 -1.20 21.04
N VAL A 21 -7.41 -0.26 20.38
CA VAL A 21 -8.50 -0.55 19.44
C VAL A 21 -7.96 -1.22 18.19
N ILE A 22 -6.85 -0.72 17.62
CA ILE A 22 -6.17 -1.34 16.47
C ILE A 22 -5.76 -2.77 16.81
N ASP A 23 -5.14 -2.99 17.97
CA ASP A 23 -4.70 -4.31 18.41
C ASP A 23 -5.87 -5.29 18.58
N ALA A 24 -6.95 -4.84 19.23
CA ALA A 24 -8.16 -5.63 19.42
C ALA A 24 -8.89 -5.92 18.09
N PHE A 25 -8.87 -4.97 17.14
CA PHE A 25 -9.41 -5.17 15.80
C PHE A 25 -8.59 -6.20 15.03
N CYS A 26 -7.26 -6.03 15.00
CA CYS A 26 -6.34 -6.95 14.33
C CYS A 26 -6.44 -8.39 14.86
N ALA A 27 -6.69 -8.56 16.16
CA ALA A 27 -6.84 -9.87 16.78
C ALA A 27 -8.03 -10.69 16.23
N ARG A 28 -8.97 -10.06 15.53
CA ARG A 28 -10.10 -10.73 14.86
C ARG A 28 -9.71 -11.38 13.52
N GLY A 29 -8.49 -11.11 13.05
CA GLY A 29 -7.87 -11.75 11.90
C GLY A 29 -8.58 -11.52 10.56
N GLY A 30 -8.66 -12.55 9.72
CA GLY A 30 -9.17 -12.43 8.34
C GLY A 30 -10.58 -11.84 8.23
N GLN A 31 -11.45 -12.02 9.23
CA GLN A 31 -12.76 -11.38 9.22
C GLN A 31 -12.67 -9.85 9.39
N ALA A 32 -11.79 -9.37 10.26
CA ALA A 32 -11.51 -7.94 10.39
C ALA A 32 -10.90 -7.37 9.11
N LEU A 33 -10.06 -8.14 8.41
CA LEU A 33 -9.53 -7.73 7.12
C LEU A 33 -10.64 -7.52 6.08
N ARG A 34 -11.57 -8.47 5.94
CA ARG A 34 -12.73 -8.32 5.04
C ARG A 34 -13.56 -7.09 5.39
N GLU A 35 -13.84 -6.92 6.67
CA GLU A 35 -14.64 -5.80 7.18
C GLU A 35 -13.97 -4.45 6.94
N LEU A 36 -12.65 -4.34 7.16
CA LEU A 36 -11.90 -3.12 6.89
C LEU A 36 -11.88 -2.82 5.39
N LEU A 37 -11.52 -3.79 4.53
CA LEU A 37 -11.49 -3.59 3.08
C LEU A 37 -12.86 -3.17 2.52
N ALA A 38 -13.96 -3.72 3.04
CA ALA A 38 -15.30 -3.29 2.67
C ALA A 38 -15.56 -1.83 3.09
N ALA A 39 -15.19 -1.46 4.32
CA ALA A 39 -15.40 -0.11 4.84
C ALA A 39 -14.58 0.97 4.10
N LEU A 40 -13.45 0.60 3.48
CA LEU A 40 -12.62 1.53 2.71
C LEU A 40 -13.28 2.02 1.41
N LEU A 41 -14.31 1.32 0.93
CA LEU A 41 -15.08 1.74 -0.24
C LEU A 41 -16.24 2.67 0.13
N ASP A 42 -16.62 2.68 1.40
CA ASP A 42 -17.61 3.60 1.92
C ASP A 42 -16.97 4.96 2.21
N PRO A 43 -17.74 6.06 2.11
CA PRO A 43 -17.26 7.36 2.56
C PRO A 43 -16.78 7.27 4.02
N PRO A 44 -15.61 7.85 4.35
CA PRO A 44 -15.08 7.76 5.71
C PRO A 44 -16.08 8.36 6.69
N PRO A 45 -16.20 7.79 7.91
CA PRO A 45 -17.11 8.32 8.91
C PRO A 45 -16.73 9.76 9.23
N ARG A 46 -17.74 10.59 9.52
CA ARG A 46 -17.50 11.97 9.97
C ARG A 46 -16.75 11.91 11.31
N LEU A 47 -15.62 12.61 11.35
CA LEU A 47 -14.81 12.74 12.55
C LEU A 47 -15.49 13.74 13.50
N GLU A 48 -16.49 13.27 14.24
CA GLU A 48 -17.25 14.06 15.21
C GLU A 48 -16.75 13.79 16.64
N GLY A 49 -16.71 14.83 17.49
CA GLY A 49 -16.34 14.72 18.90
C GLY A 49 -15.43 15.84 19.40
N ALA A 50 -15.25 15.88 20.72
CA ALA A 50 -14.45 16.90 21.40
C ALA A 50 -12.94 16.60 21.43
N ASP A 51 -12.54 15.35 21.16
CA ASP A 51 -11.14 14.92 21.15
C ASP A 51 -10.47 15.33 19.83
N PRO A 52 -9.38 16.12 19.84
CA PRO A 52 -8.68 16.51 18.62
C PRO A 52 -8.19 15.28 17.86
N VAL A 53 -8.55 15.19 16.58
CA VAL A 53 -8.10 14.13 15.68
C VAL A 53 -6.82 14.57 14.97
N ASN A 54 -5.75 13.79 15.14
CA ASN A 54 -4.55 13.98 14.33
C ASN A 54 -4.76 13.32 12.95
N GLY A 55 -5.11 14.14 11.96
CA GLY A 55 -5.41 13.65 10.61
C GLY A 55 -4.26 12.86 9.96
N ARG A 56 -2.99 13.17 10.27
CA ARG A 56 -1.85 12.38 9.79
C ARG A 56 -1.84 10.99 10.41
N ALA A 57 -2.05 10.92 11.72
CA ALA A 57 -2.09 9.65 12.44
C ALA A 57 -3.24 8.75 11.95
N VAL A 58 -4.37 9.32 11.51
CA VAL A 58 -5.46 8.51 10.92
C VAL A 58 -4.96 7.69 9.74
N TYR A 59 -4.27 8.31 8.78
CA TYR A 59 -3.75 7.62 7.60
C TYR A 59 -2.66 6.61 7.95
N GLU A 60 -1.75 6.97 8.86
CA GLU A 60 -0.63 6.09 9.26
C GLU A 60 -1.15 4.84 9.99
N GLU A 61 -2.12 5.01 10.89
CA GLU A 61 -2.71 3.91 11.65
C GLU A 61 -3.63 3.03 10.80
N GLU A 62 -4.38 3.61 9.86
CA GLU A 62 -5.16 2.85 8.88
C GLU A 62 -4.25 1.98 8.01
N GLU A 63 -3.17 2.56 7.47
CA GLU A 63 -2.20 1.82 6.66
C GLU A 63 -1.51 0.71 7.47
N GLU A 64 -1.12 1.00 8.71
CA GLU A 64 -0.51 0.02 9.62
C GLU A 64 -1.48 -1.15 9.88
N CYS A 65 -2.71 -0.84 10.27
CA CYS A 65 -3.72 -1.85 10.58
C CYS A 65 -4.00 -2.75 9.37
N LEU A 66 -4.24 -2.15 8.20
CA LEU A 66 -4.49 -2.88 6.97
C LEU A 66 -3.30 -3.74 6.57
N SER A 67 -2.09 -3.20 6.63
CA SER A 67 -0.87 -3.93 6.24
C SER A 67 -0.59 -5.10 7.17
N ARG A 68 -0.78 -4.92 8.47
CA ARG A 68 -0.65 -5.99 9.46
C ARG A 68 -1.64 -7.12 9.19
N LEU A 69 -2.90 -6.79 8.95
CA LEU A 69 -3.94 -7.76 8.63
C LEU A 69 -3.67 -8.47 7.30
N ALA A 70 -3.27 -7.74 6.27
CA ALA A 70 -2.97 -8.29 4.95
C ALA A 70 -1.79 -9.29 4.99
N VAL A 71 -0.72 -8.96 5.71
CA VAL A 71 0.44 -9.86 5.88
C VAL A 71 0.09 -11.08 6.73
N ALA A 72 -0.75 -10.93 7.77
CA ALA A 72 -1.19 -12.04 8.60
C ALA A 72 -2.20 -12.96 7.88
N HIS A 73 -2.97 -12.42 6.92
CA HIS A 73 -4.04 -13.13 6.21
C HIS A 73 -3.95 -12.93 4.68
N PRO A 74 -2.84 -13.36 4.04
CA PRO A 74 -2.57 -13.02 2.64
C PRO A 74 -3.58 -13.64 1.67
N ALA A 75 -4.08 -14.84 1.95
CA ALA A 75 -5.10 -15.48 1.11
C ALA A 75 -6.40 -14.68 1.09
N VAL A 76 -6.84 -14.19 2.26
CA VAL A 76 -8.05 -13.35 2.37
C VAL A 76 -7.85 -12.00 1.71
N PHE A 77 -6.67 -11.38 1.89
CA PHE A 77 -6.32 -10.14 1.20
C PHE A 77 -6.42 -10.32 -0.32
N VAL A 78 -5.82 -11.40 -0.84
CA VAL A 78 -5.80 -11.66 -2.28
C VAL A 78 -7.20 -11.90 -2.82
N GLU A 79 -7.98 -12.76 -2.16
CA GLU A 79 -9.37 -13.07 -2.50
C GLU A 79 -10.21 -11.79 -2.63
N VAL A 80 -10.25 -10.95 -1.59
CA VAL A 80 -11.08 -9.75 -1.57
C VAL A 80 -10.67 -8.74 -2.65
N VAL A 81 -9.36 -8.54 -2.86
CA VAL A 81 -8.86 -7.61 -3.88
C VAL A 81 -9.10 -8.14 -5.30
N GLN A 82 -9.13 -9.46 -5.52
CA GLN A 82 -9.52 -10.05 -6.79
C GLN A 82 -11.01 -9.83 -7.09
N GLU A 83 -11.86 -9.98 -6.09
CA GLU A 83 -13.29 -9.70 -6.20
C GLU A 83 -13.56 -8.20 -6.46
N GLN A 84 -12.72 -7.32 -5.89
CA GLN A 84 -12.88 -5.88 -5.99
C GLN A 84 -11.58 -5.17 -6.40
N PRO A 85 -11.17 -5.26 -7.69
CA PRO A 85 -9.89 -4.71 -8.14
C PRO A 85 -9.75 -3.19 -7.97
N GLY A 86 -10.86 -2.46 -7.87
CA GLY A 86 -10.89 -1.02 -7.61
C GLY A 86 -10.27 -0.62 -6.26
N LEU A 87 -10.17 -1.56 -5.31
CA LEU A 87 -9.45 -1.34 -4.05
C LEU A 87 -7.98 -0.96 -4.28
N LEU A 88 -7.35 -1.39 -5.37
CA LEU A 88 -5.96 -1.04 -5.69
C LEU A 88 -5.73 0.44 -6.04
N ASP A 89 -6.80 1.22 -6.28
CA ASP A 89 -6.71 2.68 -6.45
C ASP A 89 -6.57 3.42 -5.09
N LEU A 90 -6.72 2.69 -3.98
CA LEU A 90 -6.49 3.18 -2.63
C LEU A 90 -5.03 2.98 -2.24
N PHE A 91 -4.40 4.05 -1.78
CA PHE A 91 -2.99 4.05 -1.39
C PHE A 91 -2.66 2.97 -0.36
N ALA A 92 -3.47 2.86 0.70
CA ALA A 92 -3.26 1.89 1.78
C ALA A 92 -3.32 0.44 1.28
N VAL A 93 -4.24 0.12 0.38
CA VAL A 93 -4.37 -1.22 -0.20
C VAL A 93 -3.19 -1.56 -1.09
N LEU A 94 -2.75 -0.63 -1.95
CA LEU A 94 -1.58 -0.86 -2.79
C LEU A 94 -0.29 -0.99 -1.95
N SER A 95 -0.15 -0.19 -0.87
CA SER A 95 0.94 -0.33 0.10
C SER A 95 0.93 -1.72 0.75
N ALA A 96 -0.23 -2.18 1.22
CA ALA A 96 -0.40 -3.52 1.79
C ALA A 96 -0.06 -4.64 0.78
N ALA A 97 -0.48 -4.51 -0.49
CA ALA A 97 -0.10 -5.44 -1.55
C ALA A 97 1.41 -5.51 -1.78
N GLY A 98 2.14 -4.41 -1.53
CA GLY A 98 3.60 -4.37 -1.54
C GLY A 98 4.25 -5.27 -0.49
N ARG A 99 3.58 -5.46 0.65
CA ARG A 99 4.06 -6.26 1.78
C ARG A 99 3.62 -7.72 1.73
N VAL A 100 2.59 -8.05 0.94
CA VAL A 100 2.09 -9.41 0.78
C VAL A 100 2.85 -10.15 -0.34
N PRO A 101 3.58 -11.24 -0.05
CA PRO A 101 4.24 -12.04 -1.07
C PRO A 101 3.21 -12.84 -1.88
N GLY A 102 3.51 -13.10 -3.15
CA GLY A 102 2.63 -13.86 -4.04
C GLY A 102 2.74 -13.40 -5.48
N ALA A 103 2.30 -14.25 -6.42
CA ALA A 103 2.32 -13.94 -7.85
C ALA A 103 1.29 -12.84 -8.18
N GLU A 104 0.10 -12.94 -7.59
CA GLU A 104 -1.03 -12.04 -7.77
C GLU A 104 -0.67 -10.61 -7.39
N THR A 105 -0.12 -10.43 -6.19
CA THR A 105 0.31 -9.11 -5.70
C THR A 105 1.46 -8.56 -6.54
N THR A 106 2.37 -9.41 -7.01
CA THR A 106 3.40 -8.95 -7.95
C THR A 106 2.79 -8.45 -9.26
N GLU A 107 1.82 -9.16 -9.83
CA GLU A 107 1.14 -8.73 -11.05
C GLU A 107 0.39 -7.41 -10.85
N TRP A 108 -0.20 -7.18 -9.67
CA TRP A 108 -0.82 -5.91 -9.31
C TRP A 108 0.18 -4.76 -9.29
N LEU A 109 1.34 -4.96 -8.66
CA LEU A 109 2.40 -3.96 -8.59
C LEU A 109 2.99 -3.70 -9.99
N LEU A 110 3.28 -4.74 -10.78
CA LEU A 110 3.79 -4.60 -12.14
C LEU A 110 2.83 -3.81 -13.04
N ARG A 111 1.52 -4.03 -12.91
CA ARG A 111 0.50 -3.23 -13.62
C ARG A 111 0.47 -1.78 -13.14
N ASN A 112 0.62 -1.54 -11.84
CA ASN A 112 0.61 -0.20 -11.26
C ASN A 112 1.81 0.67 -11.63
N LEU A 113 2.89 0.11 -12.19
CA LEU A 113 3.97 0.89 -12.81
C LEU A 113 3.51 1.77 -13.99
N ARG A 114 2.32 1.52 -14.54
CA ARG A 114 1.71 2.34 -15.61
C ARG A 114 0.53 3.17 -15.12
N HIS A 115 0.28 3.22 -13.81
CA HIS A 115 -0.86 3.94 -13.27
C HIS A 115 -0.75 5.45 -13.52
N ARG A 116 -1.89 6.14 -13.69
CA ARG A 116 -1.93 7.58 -13.98
C ARG A 116 -1.33 8.44 -12.86
N ARG A 117 -1.52 8.02 -11.60
CA ARG A 117 -1.01 8.72 -10.41
C ARG A 117 0.44 8.32 -10.13
N GLY A 118 1.33 9.30 -10.03
CA GLY A 118 2.75 9.07 -9.72
C GLY A 118 2.99 8.39 -8.38
N THR A 119 2.15 8.66 -7.37
CA THR A 119 2.19 7.96 -6.06
C THR A 119 2.01 6.45 -6.18
N HIS A 120 1.15 5.97 -7.08
CA HIS A 120 0.94 4.53 -7.28
C HIS A 120 2.12 3.89 -8.01
N ARG A 121 2.65 4.56 -9.04
CA ARG A 121 3.87 4.10 -9.72
C ARG A 121 5.04 4.01 -8.75
N TRP A 122 5.19 5.01 -7.87
CA TRP A 122 6.23 5.06 -6.86
C TRP A 122 6.09 3.93 -5.83
N LEU A 123 4.89 3.73 -5.28
CA LEU A 123 4.62 2.62 -4.35
C LEU A 123 4.92 1.27 -5.00
N ALA A 124 4.39 1.05 -6.21
CA ALA A 124 4.58 -0.19 -6.94
C ALA A 124 6.06 -0.48 -7.20
N LEU A 125 6.80 0.51 -7.69
CA LEU A 125 8.23 0.38 -7.94
C LEU A 125 9.00 0.11 -6.65
N SER A 126 8.73 0.87 -5.58
CA SER A 126 9.39 0.69 -4.28
C SER A 126 9.19 -0.73 -3.76
N ALA A 127 7.95 -1.23 -3.74
CA ALA A 127 7.64 -2.58 -3.30
C ALA A 127 8.30 -3.67 -4.16
N LEU A 128 8.33 -3.51 -5.48
CA LEU A 128 8.99 -4.46 -6.38
C LEU A 128 10.51 -4.51 -6.13
N LEU A 129 11.15 -3.36 -5.88
CA LEU A 129 12.58 -3.28 -5.56
C LEU A 129 12.90 -3.89 -4.18
N GLU A 130 12.08 -3.61 -3.18
CA GLU A 130 12.20 -4.19 -1.82
C GLU A 130 12.03 -5.72 -1.85
N ARG A 131 11.09 -6.22 -2.66
CA ARG A 131 10.88 -7.67 -2.87
C ARG A 131 11.92 -8.33 -3.76
N ASN A 132 12.91 -7.59 -4.26
CA ASN A 132 13.88 -8.05 -5.25
C ASN A 132 13.27 -8.68 -6.52
N GLU A 133 12.13 -8.15 -6.99
CA GLU A 133 11.44 -8.65 -8.17
C GLU A 133 12.17 -8.26 -9.46
N ARG A 134 12.98 -9.18 -10.00
CA ARG A 134 13.83 -8.93 -11.17
C ARG A 134 13.07 -8.59 -12.44
N ARG A 135 11.78 -8.94 -12.56
CA ARG A 135 10.97 -8.59 -13.74
C ARG A 135 10.78 -7.08 -13.93
N VAL A 136 11.07 -6.23 -12.94
CA VAL A 136 11.05 -4.78 -13.14
C VAL A 136 12.31 -4.24 -13.82
N ALA A 137 13.44 -4.97 -13.79
CA ALA A 137 14.71 -4.54 -14.38
C ALA A 137 14.60 -3.96 -15.82
N PRO A 138 13.95 -4.63 -16.80
CA PRO A 138 13.83 -4.10 -18.16
C PRO A 138 12.99 -2.81 -18.25
N LYS A 139 12.26 -2.42 -17.20
CA LYS A 139 11.42 -1.22 -17.15
C LYS A 139 12.15 -0.02 -16.55
N LEU A 140 13.24 -0.23 -15.82
CA LEU A 140 13.89 0.81 -15.01
C LEU A 140 14.38 1.99 -15.85
N ARG A 141 15.02 1.75 -17.02
CA ARG A 141 15.46 2.82 -17.93
C ARG A 141 14.32 3.75 -18.35
N ALA A 142 13.15 3.19 -18.65
CA ALA A 142 11.99 3.99 -19.05
C ALA A 142 11.45 4.83 -17.88
N LEU A 143 11.55 4.32 -16.66
CA LEU A 143 11.08 5.01 -15.45
C LEU A 143 12.02 6.14 -14.99
N LEU A 144 13.24 6.25 -15.53
CA LEU A 144 14.08 7.44 -15.34
C LEU A 144 13.43 8.73 -15.87
N LYS A 145 12.62 8.60 -16.93
CA LYS A 145 11.90 9.71 -17.58
C LYS A 145 10.49 9.89 -17.02
N ASP A 146 10.19 9.29 -15.87
CA ASP A 146 8.87 9.41 -15.25
C ASP A 146 8.62 10.86 -14.79
N ARG A 147 7.39 11.35 -14.99
CA ARG A 147 7.00 12.72 -14.62
C ARG A 147 6.99 12.96 -13.11
N ASP A 148 6.89 11.90 -12.31
CA ASP A 148 6.99 11.99 -10.85
C ASP A 148 8.44 11.72 -10.43
N GLY A 149 9.10 12.74 -9.90
CA GLY A 149 10.52 12.65 -9.51
C GLY A 149 10.81 11.56 -8.48
N ARG A 150 9.83 11.11 -7.68
CA ARG A 150 10.02 9.99 -6.74
C ARG A 150 10.13 8.66 -7.49
N VAL A 151 9.41 8.51 -8.60
CA VAL A 151 9.49 7.32 -9.47
C VAL A 151 10.84 7.29 -10.16
N ALA A 152 11.26 8.41 -10.75
CA ALA A 152 12.58 8.53 -11.38
C ALA A 152 13.70 8.22 -10.38
N PHE A 153 13.65 8.78 -9.17
CA PHE A 153 14.62 8.48 -8.11
C PHE A 153 14.65 6.99 -7.74
N LYS A 154 13.49 6.35 -7.59
CA LYS A 154 13.44 4.90 -7.34
C LYS A 154 13.94 4.06 -8.52
N ALA A 155 13.76 4.52 -9.75
CA ALA A 155 14.33 3.85 -10.92
C ALA A 155 15.87 3.89 -10.91
N ILE A 156 16.46 5.02 -10.49
CA ILE A 156 17.91 5.14 -10.27
C ILE A 156 18.37 4.13 -9.21
N GLU A 157 17.71 4.04 -8.05
CA GLU A 157 18.05 3.05 -7.02
C GLU A 157 18.03 1.61 -7.57
N GLY A 158 17.01 1.27 -8.39
CA GLY A 158 16.91 -0.02 -9.04
C GLY A 158 18.07 -0.30 -10.00
N LEU A 159 18.48 0.69 -10.80
CA LEU A 159 19.61 0.58 -11.72
C LEU A 159 20.95 0.50 -10.99
N CYS A 160 21.13 1.22 -9.88
CA CYS A 160 22.32 1.05 -9.03
C CYS A 160 22.43 -0.37 -8.48
N ARG A 161 21.30 -1.05 -8.23
CA ARG A 161 21.30 -2.42 -7.71
C ARG A 161 21.48 -3.48 -8.80
N TRP A 162 20.84 -3.30 -9.96
CA TRP A 162 20.67 -4.37 -10.96
C TRP A 162 21.03 -3.96 -12.39
N GLY A 163 21.35 -2.70 -12.62
CA GLY A 163 21.76 -2.19 -13.90
C GLY A 163 23.15 -2.68 -14.31
N SER A 164 23.54 -2.26 -15.49
CA SER A 164 24.80 -2.55 -16.15
C SER A 164 25.49 -1.23 -16.54
N PRO A 165 26.77 -1.27 -16.95
CA PRO A 165 27.43 -0.09 -17.51
C PRO A 165 26.66 0.55 -18.68
N ASP A 166 25.88 -0.23 -19.43
CA ASP A 166 25.06 0.26 -20.55
C ASP A 166 23.88 1.15 -20.09
N ASP A 167 23.57 1.18 -18.79
CA ASP A 167 22.54 2.04 -18.20
C ASP A 167 23.07 3.43 -17.86
N VAL A 168 24.40 3.61 -17.76
CA VAL A 168 25.03 4.87 -17.35
C VAL A 168 24.65 6.06 -18.23
N PRO A 169 24.64 5.96 -19.58
CA PRO A 169 24.24 7.09 -20.42
C PRO A 169 22.84 7.60 -20.09
N ALA A 170 21.91 6.70 -19.76
CA ALA A 170 20.53 7.08 -19.42
C ALA A 170 20.41 7.81 -18.08
N LEU A 171 21.39 7.69 -17.17
CA LEU A 171 21.44 8.42 -15.90
C LEU A 171 21.98 9.86 -16.05
N LEU A 172 22.65 10.15 -17.17
CA LEU A 172 23.26 11.45 -17.46
C LEU A 172 22.38 12.33 -18.36
N GLU A 173 21.29 11.76 -18.90
CA GLU A 173 20.31 12.54 -19.65
C GLU A 173 19.50 13.44 -18.68
N PRO A 174 19.36 14.74 -18.98
CA PRO A 174 18.62 15.69 -18.15
C PRO A 174 17.09 15.47 -18.18
#